data_AF-A0A2M6W682-F1
#
_entry.id   AF-A0A2M6W682-F1
#
_cell.length_a   1.000
_cell.length_b   1.000
_cell.length_c   1.000
_cell.angle_alpha   90.00
_cell.angle_beta   90.00
_cell.angle_gamma   90.00
#
_symmetry.space_group_name_H-M   'P 1'
#
loop_
_entity.id
_entity.type
_entity.pdbx_description
1 polymer ?
#
loop_
_entity_poly.entity_id
_entity_poly.type
_entity_poly.pdbx_seq_one_letter_code
_entity_poly.pdbx_strand_id
1 'polypeptide(L)'
;MHQDYEKLFNYAEMPIMSANLFDSVMNRIKVESKAVKIRKNLIIFSVASICSLSATVVMVVVTQSDFSQSGFWQFFSLLFSDFGLMMNYWQNYILSLLGAFPATSMILLLGSLLIFVKSLAAVIKNFKKYQSYIKFNLIHKI
;
A
#
# COMPACT_ATOMS: atom_id res chain seq x y z
N MET A 1 7.55 -2.90 -63.25
CA MET A 1 7.24 -3.09 -61.80
C MET A 1 5.81 -2.64 -61.53
N HIS A 2 4.79 -3.38 -61.98
CA HIS A 2 3.40 -2.87 -61.90
C HIS A 2 2.34 -3.98 -61.80
N GLN A 3 2.61 -5.13 -61.16
CA GLN A 3 1.65 -6.25 -61.14
C GLN A 3 1.52 -7.01 -59.80
N ASP A 4 2.32 -6.70 -58.77
CA ASP A 4 2.27 -7.47 -57.52
C ASP A 4 1.26 -6.96 -56.49
N TYR A 5 0.70 -5.76 -56.65
CA TYR A 5 -0.32 -5.23 -55.72
C TYR A 5 -1.73 -5.77 -56.01
N GLU A 6 -2.04 -6.18 -57.25
CA GLU A 6 -3.36 -6.72 -57.60
C GLU A 6 -3.65 -8.05 -56.90
N LYS A 7 -2.60 -8.83 -56.59
CA LYS A 7 -2.71 -10.08 -55.82
C LYS A 7 -3.13 -9.85 -54.36
N LEU A 8 -2.83 -8.68 -53.79
CA LEU A 8 -3.21 -8.37 -52.39
C LEU A 8 -4.71 -8.07 -52.25
N PHE A 9 -5.33 -7.55 -53.32
CA PHE A 9 -6.76 -7.21 -53.32
C PHE A 9 -7.66 -8.33 -53.86
N ASN A 10 -7.08 -9.33 -54.56
CA ASN A 10 -7.82 -10.49 -55.04
C ASN A 10 -8.21 -11.51 -53.94
N TYR A 11 -7.74 -11.32 -52.69
CA TYR A 11 -8.18 -12.09 -51.52
C TYR A 11 -9.25 -11.35 -50.69
N ALA A 12 -9.88 -10.31 -51.23
CA ALA A 12 -10.91 -9.53 -50.55
C ALA A 12 -12.31 -10.18 -50.56
N GLU A 13 -12.41 -11.51 -50.68
CA GLU A 13 -13.51 -12.20 -50.02
C GLU A 13 -13.23 -12.11 -48.52
N MET A 14 -13.66 -11.01 -47.89
CA MET A 14 -13.63 -10.88 -46.45
C MET A 14 -14.35 -12.10 -45.88
N PRO A 15 -13.65 -13.04 -45.21
CA PRO A 15 -14.33 -14.10 -44.50
C PRO A 15 -15.25 -13.39 -43.51
N ILE A 16 -16.55 -13.69 -43.57
CA ILE A 16 -17.57 -13.12 -42.69
C ILE A 16 -17.01 -13.22 -41.27
N MET A 17 -16.63 -12.09 -40.70
CA MET A 17 -16.04 -12.04 -39.37
C MET A 17 -17.10 -12.62 -38.45
N SER A 18 -16.88 -13.86 -37.96
CA SER A 18 -17.83 -14.48 -37.05
C SER A 18 -17.99 -13.51 -35.89
N ALA A 19 -19.22 -13.10 -35.57
CA ALA A 19 -19.50 -12.04 -34.59
C ALA A 19 -18.76 -12.24 -33.24
N ASN A 20 -18.42 -13.49 -32.92
CA ASN A 20 -17.71 -13.89 -31.70
C ASN A 20 -16.18 -13.72 -31.71
N LEU A 21 -15.52 -13.56 -32.88
CA LEU A 21 -14.05 -13.44 -32.95
C LEU A 21 -13.58 -12.09 -32.39
N PHE A 22 -14.24 -11.01 -32.79
CA PHE A 22 -13.96 -9.67 -32.28
C PHE A 22 -14.11 -9.63 -30.76
N ASP A 23 -15.21 -10.19 -30.23
CA ASP A 23 -15.47 -10.25 -28.79
C ASP A 23 -14.45 -11.13 -28.06
N SER A 24 -14.00 -12.23 -28.65
CA SER A 24 -12.97 -13.09 -28.08
C SER A 24 -11.61 -12.39 -27.97
N VAL A 25 -11.19 -11.72 -29.05
CA VAL A 25 -9.94 -10.93 -29.08
C VAL A 25 -10.01 -9.76 -28.11
N MET A 26 -11.13 -9.02 -28.11
CA MET A 26 -11.36 -7.90 -27.20
C MET A 26 -11.36 -8.34 -25.74
N ASN A 27 -11.97 -9.48 -25.43
CA ASN A 27 -11.94 -10.04 -24.07
C ASN A 27 -10.54 -10.47 -23.66
N ARG A 28 -9.75 -11.10 -24.54
CA ARG A 28 -8.34 -11.44 -24.24
C ARG A 28 -7.50 -10.19 -23.94
N ILE A 29 -7.64 -9.13 -24.74
CA ILE A 29 -6.94 -7.86 -24.51
C ILE A 29 -7.35 -7.22 -23.17
N LYS A 30 -8.65 -7.22 -22.83
CA LYS A 30 -9.15 -6.72 -21.53
C LYS A 30 -8.62 -7.55 -20.35
N VAL A 31 -8.46 -8.85 -20.52
CA VAL A 31 -7.96 -9.77 -19.49
C VAL A 31 -6.46 -9.58 -19.27
N GLU A 32 -5.67 -9.47 -20.33
CA GLU A 32 -4.22 -9.22 -20.24
C GLU A 32 -3.89 -7.82 -19.69
N SER A 33 -4.61 -6.78 -20.15
CA SER A 33 -4.42 -5.42 -19.62
C SER A 33 -4.72 -5.33 -18.12
N LYS A 34 -5.75 -6.03 -17.62
CA LYS A 34 -6.03 -6.16 -16.19
C LYS A 34 -4.89 -6.86 -15.45
N ALA A 35 -4.29 -7.91 -16.01
CA ALA A 35 -3.18 -8.64 -15.40
C ALA A 35 -1.93 -7.77 -15.25
N VAL A 36 -1.58 -7.00 -16.30
CA VAL A 36 -0.47 -6.05 -16.27
C VAL A 36 -0.69 -4.99 -15.18
N LYS A 37 -1.90 -4.46 -15.06
CA LYS A 37 -2.25 -3.49 -14.01
C LYS A 37 -2.10 -4.09 -12.61
N ILE A 38 -2.56 -5.32 -12.40
CA ILE A 38 -2.44 -6.01 -11.11
C ILE A 38 -0.97 -6.24 -10.75
N ARG A 39 -0.14 -6.68 -11.70
CA ARG A 39 1.31 -6.88 -11.49
C ARG A 39 2.03 -5.58 -11.14
N LYS A 40 1.78 -4.50 -11.89
CA LYS A 40 2.36 -3.18 -11.60
C LYS A 40 1.98 -2.69 -10.21
N ASN A 41 0.70 -2.79 -9.85
CA ASN A 41 0.23 -2.41 -8.52
C ASN A 41 0.88 -3.25 -7.42
N LEU A 42 1.05 -4.56 -7.61
CA LEU A 42 1.75 -5.41 -6.65
C LEU A 42 3.16 -4.92 -6.38
N ILE A 43 3.93 -4.62 -7.43
CA ILE A 43 5.31 -4.13 -7.29
C ILE A 43 5.32 -2.79 -6.54
N ILE A 44 4.50 -1.83 -6.96
CA ILE A 44 4.44 -0.50 -6.35
C ILE A 44 4.07 -0.59 -4.86
N PHE A 45 3.01 -1.32 -4.52
CA PHE A 45 2.60 -1.46 -3.12
C PHE A 45 3.56 -2.29 -2.28
N SER A 46 4.30 -3.23 -2.88
CA SER A 46 5.34 -3.99 -2.17
C SER A 46 6.52 -3.10 -1.82
N VAL A 47 7.02 -2.31 -2.79
CA VAL A 47 8.08 -1.33 -2.54
C VAL A 47 7.63 -0.30 -1.51
N ALA A 48 6.42 0.24 -1.64
CA ALA A 48 5.86 1.18 -0.66
C ALA A 48 5.76 0.57 0.74
N SER A 49 5.43 -0.72 0.86
CA SER A 49 5.38 -1.42 2.15
C SER A 49 6.77 -1.56 2.78
N ILE A 50 7.79 -1.88 2.01
CA ILE A 50 9.17 -1.97 2.50
C ILE A 50 9.66 -0.58 2.96
N CYS A 51 9.45 0.45 2.13
CA CYS A 51 9.83 1.81 2.47
C CYS A 51 9.11 2.32 3.73
N SER A 52 7.79 2.12 3.81
CA SER A 52 7.03 2.53 5.00
C SER A 52 7.44 1.75 6.25
N LEU A 53 7.75 0.45 6.14
CA LEU A 53 8.29 -0.32 7.26
C LEU A 53 9.61 0.26 7.77
N SER A 54 10.54 0.57 6.86
CA SER A 54 11.81 1.21 7.25
C SER A 54 11.60 2.56 7.91
N ALA A 55 10.66 3.38 7.39
CA ALA A 55 10.31 4.66 8.00
C ALA A 55 9.74 4.47 9.41
N THR A 56 8.85 3.49 9.62
CA THR A 56 8.30 3.18 10.93
C THR A 56 9.39 2.78 11.91
N VAL A 57 10.34 1.93 11.51
CA VAL A 57 11.48 1.54 12.38
C VAL A 57 12.30 2.75 12.80
N VAL A 58 12.64 3.63 11.85
CA VAL A 58 13.36 4.88 12.17
C VAL A 58 12.55 5.76 13.12
N MET A 59 11.25 5.92 12.87
CA MET A 59 10.38 6.71 13.73
C MET A 59 10.27 6.15 15.14
N VAL A 60 10.31 4.83 15.34
CA VAL A 60 10.31 4.23 16.69
C VAL A 60 11.56 4.69 17.45
N VAL A 61 12.73 4.67 16.82
CA VAL A 61 13.99 5.10 17.45
C VAL A 61 13.94 6.58 17.79
N VAL A 62 13.48 7.43 16.87
CA VAL A 62 13.33 8.88 17.10
C VAL A 62 12.33 9.16 18.22
N THR A 63 11.16 8.52 18.19
CA THR A 63 10.17 8.69 19.26
C THR A 63 10.72 8.25 20.62
N GLN A 64 11.48 7.15 20.67
CA GLN A 64 12.12 6.71 21.92
C GLN A 64 13.16 7.71 22.43
N SER A 65 13.96 8.32 21.54
CA SER A 65 14.90 9.37 21.94
C SER A 65 14.18 10.60 22.45
N ASP A 66 13.10 11.01 21.80
CA ASP A 66 12.31 12.18 22.20
C ASP A 66 11.67 11.99 23.57
N PHE A 67 11.09 10.81 23.84
CA PHE A 67 10.54 10.46 25.16
C PHE A 67 11.60 10.51 26.26
N SER A 68 12.84 10.14 25.94
CA SER A 68 13.95 10.15 26.91
C SER A 68 14.46 11.57 27.17
N GLN A 69 14.47 12.43 26.15
CA GLN A 69 14.93 13.82 26.25
C GLN A 69 13.87 14.74 26.87
N SER A 70 12.58 14.48 26.64
CA SER A 70 11.50 15.36 27.09
C SER A 70 11.18 15.26 28.58
N GLY A 71 11.73 14.27 29.28
CA GLY A 71 11.42 14.03 30.69
C GLY A 71 10.06 13.37 30.93
N PHE A 72 9.38 12.91 29.86
CA PHE A 72 8.01 12.38 29.97
C PHE A 72 7.92 11.20 30.94
N TRP A 73 8.90 10.28 30.92
CA TRP A 73 8.92 9.13 31.82
C TRP A 73 9.06 9.54 33.29
N GLN A 74 9.83 10.59 33.58
CA GLN A 74 9.98 11.15 34.92
C GLN A 74 8.64 11.70 35.41
N PHE A 75 7.95 12.50 34.60
CA PHE A 75 6.60 12.97 34.93
C PHE A 75 5.61 11.82 35.06
N PHE A 76 5.61 10.87 34.13
CA PHE A 76 4.70 9.73 34.18
C PHE A 76 4.91 8.86 35.44
N SER A 77 6.16 8.71 35.89
CA SER A 77 6.49 7.93 37.09
C SER A 77 5.94 8.55 38.38
N LEU A 78 5.77 9.88 38.44
CA LEU A 78 5.24 10.59 39.60
C LEU A 78 3.81 10.16 39.98
N LEU A 79 3.02 9.68 39.01
CA LEU A 79 1.70 9.09 39.27
C LEU A 79 1.74 7.93 40.24
N PHE A 80 2.83 7.17 40.23
CA PHE A 80 2.99 5.95 41.01
C PHE A 80 3.85 6.15 42.24
N SER A 81 4.80 7.09 42.20
CA SER A 81 5.71 7.32 43.33
C SER A 81 5.15 8.24 44.39
N ASP A 82 4.40 9.29 44.01
CA ASP A 82 4.01 10.36 44.95
C ASP A 82 2.64 10.96 44.60
N PHE A 83 1.62 10.10 44.64
CA PHE A 83 0.25 10.44 44.24
C PHE A 83 -0.34 11.61 45.05
N GLY A 84 0.01 11.74 46.33
CA GLY A 84 -0.47 12.83 47.19
C GLY A 84 0.01 14.21 46.72
N LEU A 85 1.29 14.33 46.37
CA LEU A 85 1.83 15.56 45.79
C LEU A 85 1.28 15.83 44.38
N MET A 86 1.14 14.79 43.57
CA MET A 86 0.52 14.91 42.24
C MET A 86 -0.90 15.45 42.33
N MET A 87 -1.72 14.97 43.27
CA MET A 87 -3.12 15.41 43.39
C MET A 87 -3.24 16.86 43.86
N ASN A 88 -2.33 17.33 44.72
CA ASN A 88 -2.27 18.73 45.13
C ASN A 88 -1.90 19.68 43.97
N TYR A 89 -1.12 19.21 42.99
CA TYR A 89 -0.66 20.00 41.84
C TYR A 89 -1.14 19.44 40.49
N TRP A 90 -2.31 18.81 40.46
CA TRP A 90 -2.78 18.03 39.32
C TRP A 90 -2.84 18.85 38.02
N GLN A 91 -3.18 20.14 38.10
CA GLN A 91 -3.22 21.05 36.95
C GLN A 91 -1.84 21.26 36.33
N ASN A 92 -0.86 21.62 37.15
CA ASN A 92 0.53 21.83 36.72
C ASN A 92 1.18 20.53 36.25
N TYR A 93 0.84 19.42 36.91
CA TYR A 93 1.27 18.08 36.53
C TYR A 93 0.80 17.71 35.12
N ILE A 94 -0.50 17.84 34.83
CA ILE A 94 -1.06 17.52 33.51
C ILE A 94 -0.44 18.43 32.43
N LEU A 95 -0.29 19.72 32.70
CA LEU A 95 0.37 20.66 31.77
C LEU A 95 1.81 20.27 31.48
N SER A 96 2.57 19.87 32.51
CA SER A 96 3.96 19.45 32.35
C SER A 96 4.06 18.11 31.60
N LEU A 97 3.17 17.17 31.89
CA LEU A 97 3.09 15.87 31.20
C LEU A 97 2.77 16.05 29.71
N LEU A 98 1.82 16.94 29.39
CA LEU A 98 1.48 17.31 28.01
C LEU A 98 2.62 18.06 27.31
N GLY A 99 3.28 18.98 28.00
CA GLY A 99 4.45 19.70 27.47
C GLY A 99 5.65 18.78 27.20
N ALA A 100 5.80 17.72 27.99
CA ALA A 100 6.81 16.69 27.79
C ALA A 100 6.39 15.62 26.78
N PHE A 101 5.13 15.59 26.32
CA PHE A 101 4.69 14.58 25.38
C PHE A 101 5.25 14.87 23.97
N PRO A 102 6.02 13.95 23.36
CA PRO A 102 6.61 14.17 22.04
C PRO A 102 5.56 13.97 20.94
N ALA A 103 4.61 14.90 20.86
CA ALA A 103 3.44 14.81 19.97
C ALA A 103 3.83 14.66 18.50
N THR A 104 4.83 15.42 18.05
CA THR A 104 5.28 15.44 16.65
C THR A 104 5.81 14.08 16.19
N SER A 105 6.73 13.48 16.95
CA SER A 105 7.30 12.18 16.57
C SER A 105 6.27 11.06 16.73
N MET A 106 5.35 11.15 17.69
CA MET A 106 4.21 10.24 17.77
C MET A 106 3.30 10.31 16.54
N ILE A 107 2.93 11.52 16.09
CA ILE A 107 2.10 11.70 14.89
C ILE A 107 2.80 11.09 13.66
N LEU A 108 4.10 11.31 13.51
CA LEU A 108 4.89 10.74 12.41
C LEU A 108 4.99 9.22 12.49
N LEU A 109 5.20 8.67 13.69
CA LEU A 109 5.20 7.23 13.92
C LEU A 109 3.86 6.60 13.54
N LEU A 110 2.76 7.14 14.08
CA LEU A 110 1.39 6.71 13.77
C LEU A 110 1.08 6.84 12.28
N GLY A 111 1.46 7.95 11.66
CA GLY A 111 1.29 8.17 10.22
C GLY A 111 2.03 7.13 9.39
N SER A 112 3.29 6.86 9.70
CA SER A 112 4.09 5.84 9.01
C SER A 112 3.48 4.44 9.16
N LEU A 113 3.00 4.11 10.36
CA LEU A 113 2.37 2.83 10.66
C LEU A 113 1.05 2.66 9.88
N LEU A 114 0.23 3.70 9.80
CA LEU A 114 -1.00 3.68 9.01
C LEU A 114 -0.72 3.49 7.51
N ILE A 115 0.30 4.16 6.98
CA ILE A 115 0.74 3.99 5.59
C ILE A 115 1.17 2.55 5.35
N PHE A 116 1.98 1.99 6.25
CA PHE A 116 2.43 0.60 6.19
C PHE A 116 1.27 -0.40 6.20
N VAL A 117 0.32 -0.24 7.13
CA VAL A 117 -0.86 -1.12 7.19
C VAL A 117 -1.69 -1.01 5.92
N LYS A 118 -1.91 0.20 5.39
CA LYS A 118 -2.65 0.41 4.14
C LYS A 118 -1.93 -0.20 2.94
N SER A 119 -0.62 -0.02 2.82
CA SER A 119 0.14 -0.59 1.70
C SER A 119 0.15 -2.10 1.77
N LEU A 120 0.33 -2.69 2.96
CA LEU A 120 0.31 -4.13 3.17
C LEU A 120 -1.07 -4.73 2.82
N ALA A 121 -2.15 -4.09 3.27
CA ALA A 121 -3.51 -4.50 2.90
C ALA A 121 -3.72 -4.44 1.38
N ALA A 122 -3.17 -3.43 0.70
CA ALA A 122 -3.22 -3.34 -0.75
C ALA A 122 -2.43 -4.47 -1.43
N VAL A 123 -1.25 -4.85 -0.93
CA VAL A 123 -0.47 -5.99 -1.44
C VAL A 123 -1.30 -7.27 -1.34
N ILE A 124 -1.87 -7.56 -0.16
CA ILE A 124 -2.69 -8.77 0.07
C ILE A 124 -3.88 -8.80 -0.89
N LYS A 125 -4.58 -7.67 -1.06
CA LYS A 125 -5.73 -7.58 -1.96
C LYS A 125 -5.34 -7.82 -3.42
N ASN A 126 -4.24 -7.24 -3.89
CA ASN A 126 -3.77 -7.42 -5.26
C ASN A 126 -3.22 -8.84 -5.48
N PHE A 127 -2.63 -9.46 -4.46
CA PHE A 127 -2.13 -10.84 -4.53
C PHE A 127 -3.28 -11.83 -4.70
N LYS A 128 -4.36 -11.69 -3.92
CA LYS A 128 -5.59 -12.50 -4.09
C LYS A 128 -6.18 -12.37 -5.49
N LYS A 129 -6.23 -11.15 -6.03
CA LYS A 129 -6.70 -10.91 -7.41
C LYS A 129 -5.81 -11.58 -8.46
N TYR A 130 -4.49 -11.53 -8.25
CA TYR A 130 -3.53 -12.16 -9.15
C TYR A 130 -3.64 -13.69 -9.13
N GLN A 131 -3.81 -14.30 -7.95
CA GLN A 131 -4.01 -15.74 -7.80
C GLN A 131 -5.29 -16.21 -8.50
N SER A 132 -6.40 -15.47 -8.34
CA SER A 132 -7.66 -15.77 -9.04
C SER A 132 -7.51 -15.68 -10.56
N TYR A 133 -6.79 -14.68 -11.06
CA TYR A 133 -6.48 -14.53 -12.48
C TYR A 133 -5.68 -15.73 -13.03
N ILE A 134 -4.61 -16.16 -12.34
CA ILE A 134 -3.80 -17.31 -12.77
C ILE A 134 -4.67 -18.57 -12.83
N LYS A 135 -5.51 -18.81 -11.82
CA LYS A 135 -6.38 -19.98 -11.76
C LYS A 135 -7.38 -20.01 -12.92
N PHE A 136 -7.97 -18.87 -13.29
CA PHE A 136 -8.86 -18.77 -14.44
C PHE A 136 -8.15 -19.04 -15.78
N ASN A 137 -6.95 -18.48 -15.96
CA ASN A 137 -6.20 -18.64 -17.21
C ASN A 137 -5.65 -20.07 -17.41
N LEU A 138 -5.35 -20.80 -16.33
CA LEU A 138 -4.92 -22.20 -16.38
C LEU A 138 -6.05 -23.15 -16.81
N ILE A 139 -7.29 -22.90 -16.36
CA ILE A 139 -8.46 -23.74 -16.68
C ILE A 139 -8.86 -23.60 -18.16
N HIS A 140 -8.65 -22.42 -18.75
CA HIS A 140 -9.07 -22.15 -20.13
C HIS A 140 -8.04 -22.55 -21.20
N LYS A 141 -6.89 -23.08 -20.77
CA LYS A 141 -5.75 -23.48 -21.63
C LYS A 141 -5.61 -25.01 -21.77
N ILE A 142 -6.42 -25.79 -21.06
CA ILE A 142 -6.59 -27.25 -21.15
C ILE A 142 -7.87 -27.51 -21.93
#